data_AF-A0A9P6M9B2-F1
#
_entry.id   AF-A0A9P6M9B2-F1
#
_cell.length_a   1.000
_cell.length_b   1.000
_cell.length_c   1.000
_cell.angle_alpha   90.00
_cell.angle_beta   90.00
_cell.angle_gamma   90.00
#
_symmetry.space_group_name_H-M   'P 1'
#
loop_
_entity.id
_entity.type
_entity.pdbx_description
1 polymer ?
#
loop_
_entity_poly.entity_id
_entity_poly.type
_entity_poly.pdbx_seq_one_letter_code
_entity_poly.pdbx_strand_id
1 'polypeptide(L)'
;MACVCVHTQAAVAILTGAGGNFCAGADLSGILNRNDLNPIDSEWPDTLPGPIGPMGPSRMVFSKPVIAAISGFAVAGGMELALWCDIRI
;
A
#
# COMPACT_ATOMS: atom_id res chain seq x y z
N MET A 1 7.26 2.16 4.81
CA MET A 1 7.03 2.97 3.59
C MET A 1 7.55 2.17 2.41
N ALA A 2 6.68 1.70 1.51
CA ALA A 2 7.12 1.04 0.29
C ALA A 2 7.49 2.13 -0.73
N CYS A 3 8.78 2.31 -1.00
CA CYS A 3 9.23 3.13 -2.13
C CYS A 3 8.99 2.34 -3.41
N VAL A 4 8.11 2.83 -4.28
CA VAL A 4 7.86 2.18 -5.57
C VAL A 4 8.85 2.75 -6.59
N CYS A 5 9.93 2.02 -6.85
CA CYS A 5 10.92 2.38 -7.87
C CYS A 5 10.43 1.95 -9.26
N VAL A 6 10.40 2.89 -10.21
CA VAL A 6 10.10 2.58 -11.62
C VAL A 6 11.39 2.13 -12.31
N HIS A 7 11.54 0.82 -12.54
CA HIS A 7 12.67 0.29 -13.30
C HIS A 7 12.41 0.46 -14.81
N THR A 8 13.33 1.07 -15.56
CA THR A 8 13.12 1.38 -16.99
C THR A 8 12.90 0.13 -17.85
N GLN A 9 13.59 -0.96 -17.52
CA GLN A 9 13.51 -2.23 -18.25
C GLN A 9 12.28 -3.09 -17.90
N ALA A 10 11.55 -2.79 -16.82
CA ALA A 10 10.35 -3.55 -16.45
C ALA A 10 9.13 -3.02 -17.20
N ALA A 11 8.27 -3.88 -17.75
CA ALA A 11 7.04 -3.47 -18.45
C ALA A 11 5.82 -3.39 -17.53
N VAL A 12 5.82 -4.17 -16.45
CA VAL A 12 4.69 -4.37 -15.54
C VAL A 12 5.21 -4.53 -14.11
N ALA A 13 4.40 -4.17 -13.11
CA ALA A 13 4.66 -4.48 -11.72
C ALA A 13 3.71 -5.58 -11.23
N ILE A 14 4.22 -6.50 -10.41
CA ILE A 14 3.41 -7.50 -9.71
C ILE A 14 3.53 -7.22 -8.21
N LEU A 15 2.39 -6.98 -7.57
CA LEU A 15 2.28 -6.88 -6.13
C LEU A 15 1.76 -8.21 -5.59
N THR A 16 2.46 -8.80 -4.63
CA THR A 16 2.06 -10.05 -3.97
C THR A 16 2.53 -10.07 -2.53
N GLY A 17 1.85 -10.85 -1.70
CA GLY A 17 2.18 -10.99 -0.28
C GLY A 17 3.02 -12.22 0.01
N ALA A 18 3.89 -12.10 1.01
CA ALA A 18 4.67 -13.22 1.52
C ALA A 18 3.85 -14.09 2.48
N GLY A 19 4.22 -15.36 2.63
CA GLY A 19 3.62 -16.23 3.65
C GLY A 19 2.17 -16.67 3.37
N GLY A 20 1.74 -16.64 2.11
CA GLY A 20 0.45 -17.20 1.67
C GLY A 20 -0.76 -16.28 1.84
N ASN A 21 -0.57 -15.06 2.33
CA ASN A 21 -1.59 -14.02 2.39
C ASN A 21 -1.10 -12.76 1.69
N PHE A 22 -2.01 -12.00 1.07
CA PHE A 22 -1.66 -10.80 0.33
C PHE A 22 -1.25 -9.66 1.28
N CYS A 23 -2.21 -9.18 2.10
CA CYS A 23 -1.95 -8.11 3.06
C CYS A 23 -3.14 -7.98 4.03
N ALA A 24 -2.85 -7.97 5.34
CA ALA A 24 -3.86 -7.81 6.39
C ALA A 24 -4.20 -6.33 6.70
N GLY A 25 -3.48 -5.37 6.08
CA GLY A 25 -3.60 -3.95 6.39
C GLY A 25 -2.64 -3.51 7.49
N ALA A 26 -3.04 -2.49 8.26
CA ALA A 26 -2.19 -1.90 9.29
C ALA A 26 -2.01 -2.85 10.49
N ASP A 27 -0.83 -2.80 11.12
CA ASP A 27 -0.57 -3.48 12.38
C ASP A 27 -1.22 -2.70 13.53
N LEU A 28 -2.41 -3.16 13.94
CA LEU A 28 -3.16 -2.54 15.04
C LEU A 28 -2.42 -2.65 16.38
N SER A 29 -1.68 -3.74 16.64
CA SER A 29 -0.90 -3.86 17.86
C SER A 29 0.22 -2.82 17.88
N GLY A 30 0.87 -2.61 16.73
CA GLY A 30 1.83 -1.53 16.54
C GLY A 30 1.24 -0.15 16.80
N ILE A 31 0.03 0.13 16.30
CA ILE A 31 -0.68 1.41 16.49
C ILE A 31 -1.07 1.63 17.96
N LEU A 32 -1.67 0.63 18.61
CA LEU A 32 -2.14 0.73 19.99
C LEU A 32 -0.99 0.93 20.99
N ASN A 33 0.22 0.48 20.64
CA ASN A 33 1.42 0.69 21.45
C ASN A 33 2.07 2.06 21.26
N ARG A 34 1.52 2.92 20.39
CA ARG A 34 1.97 4.30 20.28
C ARG A 34 1.08 5.24 21.08
N ASN A 35 1.69 6.27 21.65
CA ASN A 35 0.97 7.33 22.38
C ASN A 35 0.29 8.36 21.44
N ASP A 36 0.47 8.24 20.12
CA ASP A 36 -0.15 9.08 19.09
C ASP A 36 -1.39 8.39 18.50
N LEU A 37 -2.49 8.38 19.26
CA LEU A 37 -3.75 7.74 18.84
C LEU A 37 -4.45 8.44 17.65
N ASN A 38 -3.91 9.58 17.19
CA ASN A 38 -4.44 10.30 16.02
C ASN A 38 -3.44 10.28 14.85
N PRO A 39 -3.46 9.24 14.00
CA PRO A 39 -2.58 9.15 12.83
C PRO A 39 -2.88 10.21 11.75
N ILE A 40 -3.98 10.97 11.89
CA ILE A 40 -4.34 12.08 11.00
C ILE A 40 -3.47 13.32 11.28
N ASP A 41 -3.02 13.50 12.53
CA ASP A 41 -2.26 14.67 12.97
C ASP A 41 -0.75 14.40 13.06
N SER A 42 -0.32 13.14 12.96
CA SER A 42 1.10 12.84 12.83
C SER A 42 1.60 13.41 11.51
N GLU A 43 2.64 14.24 11.55
CA GLU A 43 3.43 14.66 10.39
C GLU A 43 3.90 13.41 9.63
N TRP A 44 3.03 12.85 8.80
CA TRP A 44 3.38 11.76 7.91
C TRP A 44 4.33 12.41 6.91
N PRO A 45 5.61 11.99 6.86
CA PRO A 45 6.62 12.76 6.15
C PRO A 45 6.17 12.97 4.70
N ASP A 46 5.92 14.23 4.37
CA ASP A 46 5.43 14.80 3.12
C ASP A 46 6.43 14.59 1.97
N THR A 47 6.85 13.35 1.71
CA THR A 47 7.70 13.04 0.55
C THR A 47 6.89 12.96 -0.75
N LEU A 48 5.56 13.17 -0.68
CA LEU A 48 4.65 13.26 -1.81
C LEU A 48 3.83 14.55 -1.67
N PRO A 49 3.64 15.36 -2.74
CA PRO A 49 2.85 16.58 -2.66
C PRO A 49 1.37 16.27 -2.42
N GLY A 50 0.86 16.68 -1.25
CA GLY A 50 -0.54 16.59 -0.85
C GLY A 50 -0.84 15.52 0.19
N PRO A 51 -2.00 15.58 0.89
CA PRO A 51 -2.31 14.63 1.95
C PRO A 51 -2.29 13.20 1.39
N ILE A 52 -1.40 12.39 1.93
CA ILE A 52 -1.24 10.98 1.62
C ILE A 52 -2.58 10.30 1.99
N GLY A 53 -3.15 9.49 1.09
CA GLY A 53 -4.37 8.72 1.40
C GLY A 53 -4.13 7.78 2.61
N PRO A 54 -5.15 7.18 3.21
CA PRO A 54 -5.02 6.44 4.46
C PRO A 54 -3.92 5.37 4.47
N MET A 55 -3.52 4.80 3.31
CA MET A 55 -2.30 3.98 3.19
C MET A 55 -1.18 4.55 2.32
N GLY A 56 -1.43 5.63 1.57
CA GLY A 56 -0.50 6.30 0.66
C GLY A 56 -0.61 5.94 -0.82
N PRO A 57 -0.52 4.65 -1.22
CA PRO A 57 -0.66 4.26 -2.62
C PRO A 57 -1.98 4.64 -3.28
N SER A 58 -3.07 4.79 -2.53
CA SER A 58 -4.37 5.17 -3.10
C SER A 58 -4.41 6.46 -3.89
N ARG A 59 -3.44 7.34 -3.70
CA ARG A 59 -3.30 8.59 -4.48
C ARG A 59 -2.10 8.59 -5.42
N MET A 60 -1.33 7.51 -5.47
CA MET A 60 -0.23 7.37 -6.41
C MET A 60 -0.75 7.08 -7.81
N VAL A 61 -0.19 7.78 -8.79
CA VAL A 61 -0.38 7.48 -10.21
C VAL A 61 0.84 6.73 -10.70
N PHE A 62 0.66 5.49 -11.14
CA PHE A 62 1.75 4.66 -11.63
C PHE A 62 1.72 4.60 -13.16
N SER A 63 2.89 4.71 -13.79
CA SER A 63 3.00 4.85 -15.25
C SER A 63 2.99 3.53 -16.03
N LYS A 64 3.02 2.40 -15.32
CA LYS A 64 3.04 1.05 -15.89
C LYS A 64 1.90 0.23 -15.28
N PRO A 65 1.39 -0.81 -15.95
CA PRO A 65 0.34 -1.64 -15.36
C PRO A 65 0.81 -2.32 -14.07
N VAL A 66 -0.08 -2.42 -13.09
CA VAL A 66 0.13 -3.14 -11.82
C VAL A 66 -0.86 -4.29 -11.70
N ILE A 67 -0.34 -5.48 -11.43
CA ILE A 67 -1.12 -6.70 -11.19
C ILE A 67 -1.02 -7.05 -9.71
N ALA A 68 -2.15 -7.15 -9.02
CA ALA A 68 -2.23 -7.79 -7.71
C ALA A 68 -2.38 -9.31 -7.90
N ALA A 69 -1.37 -10.06 -7.48
CA ALA A 69 -1.43 -11.52 -7.37
C ALA A 69 -1.78 -11.90 -5.92
N ILE A 70 -3.07 -12.12 -5.69
CA ILE A 70 -3.68 -12.22 -4.36
C ILE A 70 -3.76 -13.68 -3.95
N SER A 71 -3.06 -14.02 -2.88
CA SER A 71 -3.25 -15.28 -2.15
C SER A 71 -3.83 -14.97 -0.78
N GLY A 72 -4.72 -15.83 -0.27
CA GLY A 72 -5.28 -15.67 1.08
C GLY A 72 -5.99 -14.33 1.28
N PHE A 73 -5.71 -13.66 2.40
CA PHE A 73 -6.44 -12.46 2.81
C PHE A 73 -5.88 -11.15 2.25
N ALA A 74 -6.77 -10.30 1.72
CA ALA A 74 -6.54 -8.89 1.38
C ALA A 74 -7.54 -8.02 2.14
N VAL A 75 -7.13 -7.43 3.27
CA VAL A 75 -8.05 -6.82 4.26
C VAL A 75 -7.64 -5.39 4.58
N ALA A 76 -8.62 -4.53 4.86
CA ALA A 76 -8.41 -3.11 5.19
C ALA A 76 -7.48 -2.44 4.16
N GLY A 77 -6.32 -1.94 4.59
CA GLY A 77 -5.31 -1.37 3.68
C GLY A 77 -4.81 -2.34 2.60
N GLY A 78 -4.84 -3.64 2.85
CA GLY A 78 -4.56 -4.65 1.82
C GLY A 78 -5.59 -4.67 0.69
N MET A 79 -6.87 -4.46 1.00
CA MET A 79 -7.92 -4.34 -0.02
C MET A 79 -7.77 -3.03 -0.80
N GLU A 80 -7.41 -1.95 -0.12
CA GLU A 80 -7.07 -0.66 -0.74
C GLU A 80 -5.94 -0.82 -1.78
N LEU A 81 -4.85 -1.53 -1.44
CA LEU A 81 -3.76 -1.83 -2.38
C LEU A 81 -4.22 -2.69 -3.58
N ALA A 82 -5.06 -3.69 -3.33
CA ALA A 82 -5.59 -4.53 -4.40
C ALA A 82 -6.46 -3.73 -5.37
N LEU A 83 -7.30 -2.83 -4.85
CA LEU A 83 -8.17 -1.95 -5.64
C LEU A 83 -7.39 -0.90 -6.43
N TRP A 84 -6.26 -0.46 -5.90
CA TRP A 84 -5.35 0.44 -6.60
C TRP A 84 -4.69 -0.21 -7.84
N CYS A 85 -4.51 -1.54 -7.85
CA CYS A 85 -3.95 -2.25 -9.00
C CYS A 85 -4.92 -2.30 -10.19
N ASP A 86 -4.40 -2.38 -11.41
CA ASP A 86 -5.21 -2.46 -12.63
C ASP A 86 -5.92 -3.81 -12.76
N ILE A 87 -5.20 -4.88 -12.48
CA ILE A 87 -5.69 -6.27 -12.55
C ILE A 87 -5.53 -6.93 -11.18
N ARG A 88 -6.52 -7.74 -10.80
CA ARG A 88 -6.52 -8.54 -9.57
C ARG A 88 -6.81 -9.99 -9.94
N ILE A 89 -5.91 -10.90 -9.57
CA ILE A 89 -6.01 -12.35 -9.78
C ILE A 89 -5.85 -13.04 -8.44
#